data_AF-A0A4R2IK99-F1
#
_entry.id   AF-A0A4R2IK99-F1
#
_cell.length_a   1.000
_cell.length_b   1.000
_cell.length_c   1.000
_cell.angle_alpha   90.00
_cell.angle_beta   90.00
_cell.angle_gamma   90.00
#
_symmetry.space_group_name_H-M   'P 1'
#
loop_
_entity.id
_entity.type
_entity.pdbx_description
1 polymer ?
#
loop_
_entity_poly.entity_id
_entity_poly.type
_entity_poly.pdbx_seq_one_letter_code
_entity_poly.pdbx_strand_id
1 'polypeptide(L)'
;MLRNRCRGERGFTLVELMVAIAILGVITVPLANVILGALRNTTETSDRLDLSHDAQISSSYFARDVAQVGLRDRAAANGESVPFKPSVEVGAAYNKDGRVCGDSSTPVAAVRLLSDAWNPAVSMTDPTTDIVAYYVEGSELHRIKCIGPAVTGTDVVLAHNVKSGSVAVTCSSTCTGVPVPDEITLKFLASKGSVDDYQITLNGQRRQS
;
A
#
# COMPACT_ATOMS: atom_id res chain seq x y z
N MET A 1 -68.96 39.55 10.77
CA MET A 1 -69.24 38.11 10.54
C MET A 1 -67.96 37.31 10.75
N LEU A 2 -67.78 36.69 11.92
CA LEU A 2 -66.72 35.71 12.18
C LEU A 2 -67.36 34.56 12.97
N ARG A 3 -67.53 33.41 12.31
CA ARG A 3 -68.25 32.24 12.84
C ARG A 3 -67.23 31.31 13.48
N ASN A 4 -67.02 31.49 14.78
CA ASN A 4 -66.07 30.71 15.56
C ASN A 4 -66.61 29.28 15.76
N ARG A 5 -66.02 28.30 15.06
CA ARG A 5 -66.33 26.88 15.24
C ARG A 5 -65.54 26.37 16.46
N CYS A 6 -66.21 26.21 17.60
CA CYS A 6 -65.69 25.40 18.69
C CYS A 6 -65.60 23.94 18.21
N ARG A 7 -64.43 23.55 17.69
CA ARG A 7 -64.07 22.16 17.47
C ARG A 7 -64.02 21.49 18.84
N GLY A 8 -64.89 20.52 19.07
CA GLY A 8 -64.86 19.71 20.29
C GLY A 8 -63.57 18.88 20.33
N GLU A 9 -62.67 19.25 21.22
CA GLU A 9 -61.52 18.42 21.57
C GLU A 9 -62.02 17.22 22.37
N ARG A 10 -62.26 16.11 21.68
CA ARG A 10 -62.44 14.81 22.33
C ARG A 10 -61.04 14.38 22.78
N GLY A 11 -60.84 14.28 24.09
CA GLY A 11 -59.59 13.80 24.67
C GLY A 11 -59.21 12.41 24.16
N PHE A 12 -57.91 12.16 24.05
CA PHE A 12 -57.36 10.86 23.67
C PHE A 12 -57.71 9.80 24.72
N THR A 13 -58.19 8.63 24.28
CA THR A 13 -58.43 7.54 25.24
C THR A 13 -57.10 6.88 25.61
N LEU A 14 -56.97 6.42 26.85
CA LEU A 14 -55.76 5.73 27.32
C LEU A 14 -55.44 4.49 26.47
N VAL A 15 -56.48 3.79 26.01
CA VAL A 15 -56.37 2.64 25.11
C VAL A 15 -55.78 3.04 23.77
N GLU A 16 -56.19 4.17 23.20
CA GLU A 16 -55.65 4.67 21.92
C GLU A 16 -54.15 5.00 22.02
N LEU A 17 -53.71 5.59 23.14
CA LEU A 17 -52.29 5.84 23.40
C LEU A 17 -51.50 4.54 23.54
N MET A 18 -52.05 3.55 24.26
CA MET A 18 -51.39 2.25 24.45
C MET A 18 -51.22 1.50 23.11
N VAL A 19 -52.26 1.53 22.26
CA VAL A 19 -52.22 0.94 20.92
C VAL A 19 -51.19 1.66 20.04
N ALA A 20 -51.12 2.99 20.11
CA ALA A 20 -50.12 3.75 19.34
C ALA A 20 -48.67 3.39 19.75
N ILE A 21 -48.38 3.27 21.04
CA ILE A 21 -47.04 2.87 21.52
C ILE A 21 -46.71 1.44 21.10
N ALA A 22 -47.68 0.52 21.16
CA ALA A 22 -47.51 -0.85 20.71
C ALA A 22 -47.19 -0.92 19.20
N ILE A 23 -47.94 -0.18 18.37
CA ILE A 23 -47.69 -0.11 16.92
C ILE A 23 -46.33 0.51 16.63
N LEU A 24 -45.95 1.58 17.32
CA LEU A 24 -44.63 2.19 17.17
C LEU A 24 -43.51 1.22 17.53
N GLY A 25 -43.64 0.48 18.64
CA GLY A 25 -42.67 -0.55 19.03
C GLY A 25 -42.52 -1.67 17.99
N VAL A 26 -43.62 -2.10 17.37
CA VAL A 26 -43.59 -3.11 16.30
C VAL A 26 -42.88 -2.59 15.04
N ILE A 27 -43.02 -1.30 14.71
CA ILE A 27 -42.40 -0.70 13.52
C ILE A 27 -40.93 -0.33 13.76
N THR A 28 -40.55 0.08 14.97
CA THR A 28 -39.18 0.53 15.26
C THR A 28 -38.15 -0.60 15.19
N VAL A 29 -38.51 -1.82 15.60
CA VAL A 29 -37.61 -2.99 15.57
C VAL A 29 -37.09 -3.32 14.16
N PRO A 30 -37.93 -3.54 13.12
CA PRO A 30 -37.43 -3.81 11.78
C PRO A 30 -36.66 -2.62 11.19
N LEU A 31 -37.07 -1.37 11.49
CA LEU A 31 -36.35 -0.18 11.02
C LEU A 31 -34.94 -0.08 11.61
N ALA A 32 -34.78 -0.39 12.89
CA ALA A 32 -33.48 -0.42 13.54
C ALA A 32 -32.53 -1.45 12.88
N ASN A 33 -33.04 -2.63 12.55
CA ASN A 33 -32.26 -3.66 11.85
C ASN A 33 -31.83 -3.20 10.45
N VAL A 34 -32.69 -2.49 9.71
CA VAL A 34 -32.34 -1.92 8.40
C VAL A 34 -31.20 -0.90 8.52
N ILE A 35 -31.27 -0.02 9.52
CA ILE A 35 -30.22 0.99 9.76
C ILE A 35 -28.89 0.31 10.13
N LEU A 36 -28.92 -0.67 11.05
CA LEU A 36 -27.72 -1.42 11.43
C LEU A 36 -27.10 -2.16 10.24
N GLY A 37 -27.94 -2.73 9.37
CA GLY A 37 -27.48 -3.36 8.12
C GLY A 37 -26.80 -2.36 7.18
N ALA A 38 -27.41 -1.18 6.98
CA ALA A 38 -26.84 -0.12 6.15
C ALA A 38 -25.49 0.39 6.69
N LEU A 39 -25.36 0.54 8.00
CA LEU A 39 -24.11 0.96 8.66
C LEU A 39 -22.99 -0.07 8.44
N ARG A 40 -23.26 -1.37 8.62
CA ARG A 40 -22.28 -2.44 8.38
C ARG A 40 -21.80 -2.47 6.93
N ASN A 41 -22.72 -2.37 5.98
CA ASN A 41 -22.38 -2.35 4.56
C ASN A 41 -21.54 -1.12 4.18
N THR A 42 -21.82 0.02 4.81
CA THR A 42 -21.02 1.25 4.62
C THR A 42 -19.60 1.04 5.13
N THR A 43 -19.42 0.43 6.31
CA THR A 43 -18.08 0.11 6.85
C THR A 43 -17.29 -0.85 5.96
N GLU A 44 -17.90 -1.93 5.49
CA GLU A 44 -17.25 -2.89 4.57
C GLU A 44 -16.82 -2.21 3.27
N THR A 45 -17.68 -1.33 2.72
CA THR A 45 -17.39 -0.57 1.50
C THR A 45 -16.24 0.40 1.73
N SER A 46 -16.22 1.12 2.85
CA SER A 46 -15.12 2.02 3.23
C SER A 46 -13.81 1.26 3.38
N ASP A 47 -13.81 0.10 4.07
CA ASP A 47 -12.60 -0.70 4.25
C ASP A 47 -12.06 -1.24 2.92
N ARG A 48 -12.93 -1.68 2.01
CA ARG A 48 -12.53 -2.08 0.65
C ARG A 48 -11.98 -0.92 -0.17
N LEU A 49 -12.54 0.28 -0.01
CA LEU A 49 -12.06 1.47 -0.70
C LEU A 49 -10.64 1.84 -0.24
N ASP A 50 -10.38 1.80 1.06
CA ASP A 50 -9.05 2.06 1.62
C ASP A 50 -8.02 1.04 1.11
N LEU A 51 -8.34 -0.25 1.14
CA LEU A 51 -7.46 -1.31 0.60
C LEU A 51 -7.17 -1.13 -0.90
N SER A 52 -8.17 -0.66 -1.66
CA SER A 52 -8.01 -0.37 -3.10
C SER A 52 -7.12 0.84 -3.33
N HIS A 53 -7.22 1.86 -2.47
CA HIS A 53 -6.38 3.06 -2.54
C HIS A 53 -4.91 2.73 -2.24
N ASP A 54 -4.64 1.94 -1.21
CA ASP A 54 -3.30 1.45 -0.87
C ASP A 54 -2.71 0.63 -2.04
N ALA A 55 -3.51 -0.22 -2.68
CA ALA A 55 -3.08 -0.96 -3.87
C ALA A 55 -2.71 -0.04 -5.05
N GLN A 56 -3.49 1.02 -5.29
CA GLN A 56 -3.20 1.98 -6.36
C GLN A 56 -1.92 2.78 -6.08
N ILE A 57 -1.76 3.32 -4.87
CA ILE A 57 -0.55 4.06 -4.47
C ILE A 57 0.68 3.16 -4.60
N SER A 58 0.65 1.99 -3.96
CA SER A 58 1.77 1.05 -3.97
C SER A 58 2.14 0.60 -5.38
N SER A 59 1.16 0.37 -6.26
CA SER A 59 1.42 0.01 -7.67
C SER A 59 2.15 1.11 -8.44
N SER A 60 1.80 2.38 -8.20
CA SER A 60 2.42 3.51 -8.91
C SER A 60 3.88 3.73 -8.51
N TYR A 61 4.19 3.62 -7.22
CA TYR A 61 5.56 3.69 -6.71
C TYR A 61 6.38 2.49 -7.20
N PHE A 62 5.85 1.27 -7.02
CA PHE A 62 6.54 0.05 -7.40
C PHE A 62 6.86 -0.03 -8.89
N ALA A 63 5.90 0.28 -9.76
CA ALA A 63 6.15 0.32 -11.20
C ALA A 63 7.24 1.33 -11.58
N ARG A 64 7.26 2.51 -10.93
CA ARG A 64 8.28 3.53 -11.17
C ARG A 64 9.66 3.08 -10.72
N ASP A 65 9.77 2.47 -9.54
CA ASP A 65 11.07 2.05 -9.01
C ASP A 65 11.63 0.86 -9.80
N VAL A 66 10.80 -0.11 -10.17
CA VAL A 66 11.22 -1.23 -11.03
C VAL A 66 11.65 -0.73 -12.41
N ALA A 67 10.98 0.28 -12.97
CA ALA A 67 11.38 0.88 -14.24
C ALA A 67 12.79 1.50 -14.21
N GLN A 68 13.26 1.93 -13.03
CA GLN A 68 14.58 2.55 -12.84
C GLN A 68 15.68 1.53 -12.52
N VAL A 69 15.34 0.28 -12.15
CA VAL A 69 16.31 -0.76 -11.76
C VAL A 69 17.38 -0.97 -12.84
N GLY A 70 18.63 -0.97 -12.39
CA GLY A 70 19.79 -1.18 -13.24
C GLY A 70 21.03 -0.45 -12.71
N LEU A 71 21.93 -1.20 -12.10
CA LEU A 71 23.30 -0.78 -11.78
C LEU A 71 24.23 -1.16 -12.93
N ARG A 72 25.02 -0.21 -13.42
CA ARG A 72 26.01 -0.46 -14.47
C ARG A 72 27.41 -0.70 -13.88
N ASP A 73 28.12 -1.68 -14.43
CA ASP A 73 29.51 -1.95 -14.10
C ASP A 73 30.45 -1.13 -14.97
N ARG A 74 30.69 0.12 -14.57
CA ARG A 74 31.60 1.03 -15.30
C ARG A 74 33.05 0.56 -15.28
N ALA A 75 33.46 -0.22 -14.29
CA ALA A 75 34.81 -0.78 -14.23
C ALA A 75 35.03 -1.88 -15.28
N ALA A 76 33.96 -2.56 -15.70
CA ALA A 76 33.98 -3.58 -16.74
C ALA A 76 33.52 -3.04 -18.11
N ALA A 77 33.48 -1.71 -18.30
CA ALA A 77 33.07 -1.10 -19.56
C ALA A 77 34.08 -1.43 -20.67
N ASN A 78 33.60 -2.01 -21.77
CA ASN A 78 34.42 -2.36 -22.93
C ASN A 78 33.94 -1.57 -24.16
N GLY A 79 34.37 -0.31 -24.26
CA GLY A 79 34.05 0.58 -25.39
C GLY A 79 32.56 0.92 -25.50
N GLU A 80 31.79 0.10 -26.22
CA GLU A 80 30.40 0.38 -26.60
C GLU A 80 29.36 -0.18 -25.63
N SER A 81 29.76 -1.02 -24.66
CA SER A 81 28.82 -1.62 -23.71
C SER A 81 29.33 -1.54 -22.27
N VAL A 82 28.40 -1.20 -21.37
CA VAL A 82 28.60 -1.22 -19.92
C VAL A 82 27.70 -2.32 -19.35
N PRO A 83 28.26 -3.45 -18.91
CA PRO A 83 27.46 -4.58 -18.43
C PRO A 83 26.72 -4.22 -17.14
N PHE A 84 25.63 -4.93 -16.84
CA PHE A 84 24.87 -4.73 -15.61
C PHE A 84 25.47 -5.51 -14.43
N LYS A 85 25.36 -4.94 -13.23
CA LYS A 85 25.55 -5.66 -11.95
C LYS A 85 24.21 -6.20 -11.43
N PRO A 86 24.23 -7.17 -10.51
CA PRO A 86 23.05 -7.51 -9.73
C PRO A 86 22.42 -6.26 -9.12
N SER A 87 21.17 -6.00 -9.49
CA SER A 87 20.46 -4.75 -9.19
C SER A 87 19.22 -4.95 -8.34
N VAL A 88 18.90 -6.20 -8.01
CA VAL A 88 17.76 -6.59 -7.18
C VAL A 88 18.28 -7.53 -6.11
N GLU A 89 17.89 -7.27 -4.87
CA GLU A 89 18.23 -8.11 -3.74
C GLU A 89 16.95 -8.44 -2.98
N VAL A 90 16.81 -9.70 -2.57
CA VAL A 90 15.68 -10.16 -1.75
C VAL A 90 16.20 -10.48 -0.35
N GLY A 91 15.41 -10.18 0.68
CA GLY A 91 15.79 -10.42 2.07
C GLY A 91 17.06 -9.66 2.48
N ALA A 92 17.23 -8.43 2.00
CA ALA A 92 18.45 -7.63 2.22
C ALA A 92 18.34 -6.79 3.50
N ALA A 93 19.36 -6.83 4.36
CA ALA A 93 19.49 -5.90 5.47
C ALA A 93 19.80 -4.47 4.99
N TYR A 94 19.50 -3.48 5.82
CA TYR A 94 19.65 -2.05 5.52
C TYR A 94 21.05 -1.65 5.01
N ASN A 95 22.11 -2.38 5.41
CA ASN A 95 23.51 -2.10 5.12
C ASN A 95 24.20 -3.15 4.21
N LYS A 96 23.45 -4.04 3.57
CA LYS A 96 24.02 -5.13 2.76
C LYS A 96 24.97 -4.58 1.69
N ASP A 97 26.14 -5.22 1.57
CA ASP A 97 27.22 -4.88 0.64
C ASP A 97 27.74 -3.43 0.76
N GLY A 98 27.69 -2.86 1.97
CA GLY A 98 28.13 -1.49 2.26
C GLY A 98 27.19 -0.41 1.73
N ARG A 99 26.07 -0.80 1.12
CA ARG A 99 25.03 0.10 0.63
C ARG A 99 24.01 0.28 1.75
N VAL A 100 24.10 1.42 2.44
CA VAL A 100 23.24 1.77 3.57
C VAL A 100 22.02 2.54 3.08
N CYS A 101 20.83 2.07 3.44
CA CYS A 101 19.59 2.83 3.29
C CYS A 101 18.69 2.54 4.49
N GLY A 102 18.49 3.55 5.34
CA GLY A 102 17.91 3.38 6.67
C GLY A 102 18.98 3.18 7.75
N ASP A 103 18.56 2.72 8.93
CA ASP A 103 19.41 2.49 10.09
C ASP A 103 19.24 1.05 10.65
N SER A 104 19.85 0.76 11.79
CA SER A 104 19.79 -0.56 12.41
C SER A 104 18.40 -0.98 12.89
N SER A 105 17.44 -0.05 12.99
CA SER A 105 16.04 -0.35 13.28
C SER A 105 15.24 -0.70 12.02
N THR A 106 15.73 -0.35 10.83
CA THR A 106 15.07 -0.68 9.57
C THR A 106 15.01 -2.20 9.38
N PRO A 107 13.80 -2.79 9.24
CA PRO A 107 13.64 -4.22 9.02
C PRO A 107 14.31 -4.73 7.75
N VAL A 108 14.49 -6.05 7.66
CA VAL A 108 14.99 -6.70 6.45
C VAL A 108 14.01 -6.46 5.29
N ALA A 109 14.53 -5.92 4.19
CA ALA A 109 13.73 -5.64 3.00
C ALA A 109 13.30 -6.92 2.29
N ALA A 110 12.00 -7.02 1.97
CA ALA A 110 11.48 -8.06 1.11
C ALA A 110 12.13 -7.99 -0.29
N VAL A 111 12.23 -6.77 -0.82
CA VAL A 111 13.00 -6.48 -2.04
C VAL A 111 13.71 -5.13 -1.90
N ARG A 112 14.96 -5.09 -2.34
CA ARG A 112 15.78 -3.89 -2.50
C ARG A 112 16.15 -3.75 -3.98
N LEU A 113 15.81 -2.60 -4.53
CA LEU A 113 15.99 -2.22 -5.93
C LEU A 113 17.12 -1.21 -6.00
N LEU A 114 18.06 -1.44 -6.90
CA LEU A 114 19.27 -0.66 -7.04
C LEU A 114 19.36 -0.09 -8.44
N SER A 115 19.68 1.20 -8.52
CA SER A 115 19.87 1.87 -9.80
C SER A 115 20.96 2.92 -9.74
N ASP A 116 21.53 3.28 -10.89
CA ASP A 116 22.45 4.40 -10.98
C ASP A 116 21.71 5.74 -10.80
N ALA A 117 22.06 6.50 -9.77
CA ALA A 117 21.74 7.92 -9.66
C ALA A 117 22.90 8.74 -10.23
N TRP A 118 22.72 9.19 -11.47
CA TRP A 118 23.68 10.08 -12.12
C TRP A 118 23.45 11.53 -11.68
N ASN A 119 24.46 12.12 -11.03
CA ASN A 119 24.50 13.55 -10.77
C ASN A 119 25.72 14.17 -11.44
N PRO A 120 25.55 14.86 -12.58
CA PRO A 120 26.68 15.43 -13.32
C PRO A 120 27.37 16.56 -12.55
N ALA A 121 26.74 17.13 -11.53
CA ALA A 121 27.35 18.14 -10.68
C ALA A 121 28.31 17.56 -9.63
N VAL A 122 28.25 16.24 -9.36
CA VAL A 122 29.08 15.57 -8.34
C VAL A 122 30.18 14.73 -8.98
N SER A 123 29.83 13.86 -9.93
CA SER A 123 30.82 13.04 -10.64
C SER A 123 30.28 12.57 -11.98
N MET A 124 31.15 12.62 -13.00
CA MET A 124 30.90 12.00 -14.30
C MET A 124 31.57 10.63 -14.45
N THR A 125 32.17 10.09 -13.39
CA THR A 125 32.85 8.77 -13.44
C THR A 125 32.20 7.77 -12.50
N ASP A 126 31.68 8.25 -11.37
CA ASP A 126 31.17 7.41 -10.28
C ASP A 126 29.73 7.79 -9.93
N PRO A 127 28.72 7.13 -10.54
CA PRO A 127 27.34 7.35 -10.16
C PRO A 127 27.13 6.96 -8.69
N THR A 128 26.39 7.78 -7.96
CA THR A 128 25.82 7.36 -6.68
C THR A 128 24.79 6.24 -6.92
N THR A 129 24.64 5.31 -5.99
CA THR A 129 23.58 4.29 -6.07
C THR A 129 22.29 4.83 -5.47
N ASP A 130 21.21 4.81 -6.23
CA ASP A 130 19.85 4.98 -5.72
C ASP A 130 19.36 3.62 -5.21
N ILE A 131 18.90 3.60 -3.97
CA ILE A 131 18.46 2.40 -3.26
C ILE A 131 17.00 2.62 -2.88
N VAL A 132 16.12 1.74 -3.37
CA VAL A 132 14.73 1.68 -2.95
C VAL A 132 14.48 0.34 -2.28
N ALA A 133 14.07 0.35 -1.01
CA ALA A 133 13.79 -0.86 -0.27
C ALA A 133 12.31 -0.91 0.16
N TYR A 134 11.71 -2.09 0.00
CA TYR A 134 10.36 -2.40 0.45
C TYR A 134 10.45 -3.37 1.61
N TYR A 135 9.92 -3.00 2.76
CA TYR A 135 9.93 -3.82 3.98
C TYR A 135 8.59 -3.72 4.70
N VAL A 136 8.34 -4.68 5.59
CA VAL A 136 7.16 -4.65 6.46
C VAL A 136 7.59 -4.26 7.86
N GLU A 137 6.94 -3.25 8.42
CA GLU A 137 7.07 -2.85 9.82
C GLU A 137 5.70 -2.96 10.48
N GLY A 138 5.58 -3.85 11.47
CA GLY A 138 4.28 -4.20 12.05
C GLY A 138 3.30 -4.76 11.01
N SER A 139 2.27 -3.98 10.69
CA SER A 139 1.25 -4.31 9.67
C SER A 139 1.27 -3.33 8.49
N GLU A 140 2.38 -2.62 8.28
CA GLU A 140 2.50 -1.62 7.22
C GLU A 140 3.59 -2.05 6.23
N LEU A 141 3.32 -1.88 4.93
CA LEU A 141 4.34 -1.99 3.89
C LEU A 141 4.95 -0.61 3.67
N HIS A 142 6.23 -0.51 3.96
CA HIS A 142 7.01 0.71 3.82
C HIS A 142 7.83 0.69 2.54
N ARG A 143 8.13 1.88 2.05
CA ARG A 143 9.08 2.15 0.98
C ARG A 143 10.03 3.24 1.42
N ILE A 144 11.28 2.86 1.67
CA ILE A 144 12.36 3.80 1.89
C ILE A 144 13.18 3.99 0.61
N LYS A 145 13.47 5.24 0.27
CA LYS A 145 14.35 5.62 -0.84
C LYS A 145 15.53 6.44 -0.36
N CYS A 146 16.74 6.01 -0.68
CA CYS A 146 17.99 6.68 -0.32
C CYS A 146 18.88 6.87 -1.55
N ILE A 147 19.61 7.98 -1.61
CA ILE A 147 20.56 8.26 -2.70
C ILE A 147 21.98 8.31 -2.12
N GLY A 148 22.87 7.45 -2.62
CA GLY A 148 24.24 7.31 -2.13
C GLY A 148 24.31 6.61 -0.75
N PRO A 149 25.39 6.79 0.02
CA PRO A 149 25.53 6.20 1.36
C PRO A 149 24.70 6.92 2.43
N ALA A 150 23.56 7.50 2.05
CA ALA A 150 22.71 8.26 2.95
C ALA A 150 22.00 7.31 3.94
N VAL A 151 22.24 7.54 5.23
CA VAL A 151 21.53 6.83 6.32
C VAL A 151 20.06 7.26 6.35
N THR A 152 19.78 8.52 6.01
CA THR A 152 18.42 9.08 6.01
C THR A 152 17.82 9.03 4.60
N GLY A 153 16.83 8.17 4.41
CA GLY A 153 15.99 8.12 3.21
C GLY A 153 14.65 8.82 3.40
N THR A 154 13.89 8.93 2.31
CA THR A 154 12.45 9.23 2.40
C THR A 154 11.70 7.92 2.58
N ASP A 155 11.10 7.72 3.75
CA ASP A 155 10.23 6.58 4.04
C ASP A 155 8.75 6.96 3.85
N VAL A 156 7.99 6.09 3.20
CA VAL A 156 6.58 6.27 2.88
C VAL A 156 5.84 4.96 3.12
N VAL A 157 4.77 5.03 3.91
CA VAL A 157 3.82 3.92 4.06
C VAL A 157 3.02 3.78 2.77
N LEU A 158 3.08 2.59 2.17
CA LEU A 158 2.41 2.28 0.90
C LEU A 158 1.10 1.51 1.08
N ALA A 159 1.04 0.66 2.11
CA ALA A 159 -0.16 -0.11 2.40
C ALA A 159 -0.25 -0.42 3.89
N HIS A 160 -1.47 -0.42 4.41
CA HIS A 160 -1.78 -0.73 5.80
C HIS A 160 -2.41 -2.12 5.91
N ASN A 161 -2.44 -2.64 7.14
CA ASN A 161 -3.03 -3.93 7.49
C ASN A 161 -2.48 -5.11 6.69
N VAL A 162 -1.20 -5.06 6.35
CA VAL A 162 -0.47 -6.11 5.65
C VAL A 162 -0.29 -7.30 6.59
N LYS A 163 -0.68 -8.48 6.12
CA LYS A 163 -0.55 -9.73 6.87
C LYS A 163 0.91 -10.12 6.95
N SER A 164 1.42 -10.29 8.17
CA SER A 164 2.81 -10.69 8.42
C SER A 164 3.15 -11.99 7.68
N GLY A 165 4.32 -12.01 7.03
CA GLY A 165 4.79 -13.17 6.25
C GLY A 165 4.07 -13.40 4.91
N SER A 166 3.09 -12.57 4.53
CA SER A 166 2.40 -12.71 3.25
C SER A 166 3.15 -12.12 2.06
N VAL A 167 4.19 -11.30 2.32
CA VAL A 167 4.95 -10.62 1.27
C VAL A 167 5.84 -11.62 0.54
N ALA A 168 5.63 -11.75 -0.77
CA ALA A 168 6.39 -12.60 -1.66
C ALA A 168 6.85 -11.82 -2.90
N VAL A 169 8.09 -12.06 -3.32
CA VAL A 169 8.70 -11.40 -4.48
C VAL A 169 9.03 -12.48 -5.51
N THR A 170 8.61 -12.23 -6.75
CA THR A 170 8.93 -13.09 -7.90
C THR A 170 9.48 -12.23 -9.02
N CYS A 171 10.41 -12.76 -9.80
CA CYS A 171 11.02 -12.07 -10.93
C CYS A 171 10.89 -12.92 -12.20
N SER A 172 10.94 -12.30 -13.38
CA SER A 172 10.90 -13.03 -14.66
C SER A 172 12.13 -13.92 -14.89
N SER A 173 13.26 -13.58 -14.26
CA SER A 173 14.47 -14.40 -14.18
C SER A 173 14.91 -14.53 -12.71
N THR A 174 16.15 -14.98 -12.44
CA THR A 174 16.66 -15.00 -11.06
C THR A 174 16.77 -13.57 -10.53
N CYS A 175 16.04 -13.23 -9.45
CA CYS A 175 16.00 -11.86 -8.92
C CYS A 175 17.42 -11.29 -8.69
N THR A 176 18.29 -12.05 -8.05
CA THR A 176 19.67 -11.61 -7.73
C THR A 176 20.68 -11.88 -8.84
N GLY A 177 20.22 -12.27 -10.03
CA GLY A 177 21.07 -12.70 -11.14
C GLY A 177 21.54 -11.58 -12.06
N VAL A 178 22.42 -11.97 -12.99
CA VAL A 178 22.74 -11.21 -14.21
C VAL A 178 22.38 -12.13 -15.39
N PRO A 179 21.54 -11.71 -16.35
CA PRO A 179 20.97 -10.37 -16.53
C PRO A 179 19.91 -10.00 -15.48
N VAL A 180 19.77 -8.69 -15.23
CA VAL A 180 18.74 -8.13 -14.36
C VAL A 180 17.35 -8.51 -14.90
N PRO A 181 16.40 -8.98 -14.06
CA PRO A 181 15.07 -9.37 -14.52
C PRO A 181 14.32 -8.19 -15.16
N ASP A 182 13.59 -8.48 -16.24
CA ASP A 182 12.78 -7.49 -16.95
C ASP A 182 11.44 -7.20 -16.25
N GLU A 183 10.92 -8.15 -15.49
CA GLU A 183 9.68 -8.00 -14.71
C GLU A 183 9.91 -8.44 -13.27
N ILE A 184 9.41 -7.63 -12.34
CA ILE A 184 9.43 -7.91 -10.91
C ILE A 184 8.00 -7.78 -10.41
N THR A 185 7.56 -8.76 -9.63
CA THR A 185 6.23 -8.82 -9.03
C THR A 185 6.36 -8.93 -7.53
N LEU A 186 5.67 -8.07 -6.79
CA LEU A 186 5.55 -8.12 -5.34
C LEU A 186 4.09 -8.39 -4.98
N LYS A 187 3.85 -9.48 -4.23
CA LYS A 187 2.51 -9.90 -3.79
C LYS A 187 2.44 -9.85 -2.27
N PHE A 188 1.30 -9.45 -1.75
CA PHE A 188 1.01 -9.52 -0.31
C PHE A 188 -0.50 -9.58 -0.06
N LEU A 189 -0.87 -9.96 1.15
CA LEU A 189 -2.26 -9.95 1.61
C LEU A 189 -2.44 -8.78 2.59
N ALA A 190 -3.54 -8.05 2.44
CA ALA A 190 -3.97 -7.03 3.40
C ALA A 190 -5.37 -7.37 3.90
N SER A 191 -5.64 -7.19 5.20
CA SER A 191 -6.90 -7.62 5.82
C SER A 191 -7.40 -6.58 6.82
N LYS A 192 -8.65 -6.13 6.68
CA LYS A 192 -9.32 -5.26 7.67
C LYS A 192 -10.44 -6.03 8.36
N GLY A 193 -10.81 -5.63 9.58
CA GLY A 193 -11.75 -6.40 10.40
C GLY A 193 -13.12 -6.70 9.78
N SER A 194 -13.57 -5.91 8.79
CA SER A 194 -14.84 -6.13 8.09
C SER A 194 -14.72 -6.81 6.72
N VAL A 195 -13.50 -7.11 6.25
CA VAL A 195 -13.23 -7.63 4.90
C VAL A 195 -12.27 -8.82 4.97
N ASP A 196 -12.52 -9.85 4.16
CA ASP A 196 -11.59 -10.97 4.00
C ASP A 196 -10.21 -10.53 3.47
N ASP A 197 -9.23 -11.42 3.52
CA ASP A 197 -7.88 -11.20 2.99
C ASP A 197 -7.95 -10.71 1.52
N TYR A 198 -7.47 -9.49 1.29
CA TYR A 198 -7.40 -8.87 -0.02
C TYR A 198 -6.00 -9.03 -0.59
N GLN A 199 -5.87 -9.76 -1.70
CA GLN A 199 -4.58 -9.96 -2.37
C GLN A 199 -4.22 -8.76 -3.24
N ILE A 200 -3.09 -8.14 -2.93
CA ILE A 200 -2.51 -7.05 -3.71
C ILE A 200 -1.31 -7.61 -4.49
N THR A 201 -1.30 -7.36 -5.81
CA THR A 201 -0.21 -7.75 -6.71
C THR A 201 0.33 -6.49 -7.39
N LEU A 202 1.58 -6.16 -7.11
CA LEU A 202 2.29 -5.06 -7.72
C LEU A 202 3.20 -5.62 -8.81
N ASN A 203 3.05 -5.13 -10.04
CA ASN A 203 3.90 -5.52 -11.16
C ASN A 203 4.68 -4.29 -11.64
N GLY A 204 5.97 -4.50 -11.89
CA GLY A 204 6.83 -3.48 -12.47
C GLY A 204 7.61 -4.09 -13.64
N GLN A 205 7.80 -3.30 -14.69
CA GLN A 205 8.63 -3.66 -15.83
C GLN A 205 9.82 -2.71 -15.93
N ARG A 206 11.00 -3.29 -16.10
CA ARG A 206 12.26 -2.57 -16.29
C ARG A 206 12.24 -1.86 -17.65
N ARG A 207 12.70 -0.60 -17.70
CA ARG A 207 12.80 0.17 -18.96
C ARG A 207 14.20 0.24 -19.55
N GLN A 208 15.21 -0.18 -18.79
CA GLN A 208 16.59 -0.14 -19.23
C GLN A 208 16.94 -1.44 -19.96
N SER A 209 16.67 -1.56 -21.26
CA SER A 209 17.18 -2.66 -22.09
C SER A 209 18.61 -2.41 -22.53
#